data_AF-A0A7C4ALA8-F1
#
_entry.id   AF-A0A7C4ALA8-F1
#
_cell.length_a   1.000
_cell.length_b   1.000
_cell.length_c   1.000
_cell.angle_alpha   90.00
_cell.angle_beta   90.00
_cell.angle_gamma   90.00
#
_symmetry.space_group_name_H-M   'P 1'
#
loop_
_entity.id
_entity.type
_entity.pdbx_description
1 polymer ?
#
loop_
_entity_poly.entity_id
_entity_poly.type
_entity_poly.pdbx_seq_one_letter_code
_entity_poly.pdbx_strand_id
1 'polypeptide(L)'
;MQLSGYLELLKKRSDNKRVSRAHQLAGLEVAELLGDKTHASLYMKLAKLHGSARILAIAKDVANRASVRHRAAYFMRIVQSELGFKNPATSTQSPKKKKRNNA
;
A
#
# COMPACT_ATOMS: atom_id res chain seq x y z
N MET A 1 -41.69 -8.60 -5.04
CA MET A 1 -40.30 -8.26 -4.69
C MET A 1 -39.60 -9.51 -4.19
N GLN A 2 -38.57 -10.00 -4.90
CA GLN A 2 -37.97 -11.31 -4.62
C GLN A 2 -37.10 -11.27 -3.36
N LEU A 3 -37.63 -11.84 -2.27
CA LEU A 3 -36.97 -11.98 -0.97
C LEU A 3 -35.71 -12.88 -1.04
N SER A 4 -35.72 -13.85 -1.96
CA SER A 4 -34.64 -14.82 -2.20
C SER A 4 -33.34 -14.15 -2.65
N GLY A 5 -33.40 -13.23 -3.62
CA GLY A 5 -32.20 -12.54 -4.13
C GLY A 5 -31.55 -11.61 -3.10
N TYR A 6 -32.34 -10.99 -2.21
CA TYR A 6 -31.82 -10.13 -1.15
C TYR A 6 -31.04 -10.91 -0.08
N LEU A 7 -31.55 -12.08 0.29
CA LEU A 7 -30.90 -12.98 1.26
C LEU A 7 -29.57 -13.54 0.71
N GLU A 8 -29.49 -13.88 -0.57
CA GLU A 8 -28.23 -14.28 -1.21
C GLU A 8 -27.19 -13.15 -1.23
N LEU A 9 -27.64 -11.92 -1.44
CA LEU A 9 -26.78 -10.73 -1.45
C LEU A 9 -26.21 -10.45 -0.05
N LEU A 10 -27.03 -10.62 1.00
CA LEU A 10 -26.58 -10.54 2.39
C LEU A 10 -25.62 -11.69 2.75
N LYS A 11 -25.85 -12.90 2.23
CA LYS A 11 -24.95 -14.05 2.43
C LYS A 11 -23.59 -13.81 1.78
N LYS A 12 -23.54 -13.31 0.53
CA LYS A 12 -22.30 -12.88 -0.15
C LYS A 12 -21.55 -11.76 0.59
N ARG A 13 -22.28 -10.81 1.19
CA ARG A 13 -21.68 -9.73 2.00
C ARG A 13 -21.16 -10.24 3.36
N SER A 14 -21.85 -11.22 3.94
CA SER A 14 -21.45 -11.86 5.19
C SER A 14 -20.27 -12.80 5.04
N ASP A 15 -20.13 -13.44 3.87
CA ASP A 15 -18.98 -14.28 3.54
C ASP A 15 -17.70 -13.44 3.38
N ASN A 16 -17.85 -12.15 3.05
CA ASN A 16 -16.78 -11.16 2.91
C ASN A 16 -16.35 -10.49 4.24
N LYS A 17 -16.58 -11.12 5.40
CA LYS A 17 -16.46 -10.47 6.72
C LYS A 17 -15.06 -10.47 7.37
N ARG A 18 -14.05 -11.22 6.89
CA ARG A 18 -12.96 -11.63 7.81
C ARG A 18 -11.56 -11.09 7.60
N VAL A 19 -11.31 -10.23 6.62
CA VAL A 19 -9.93 -9.79 6.34
C VAL A 19 -9.76 -8.25 6.40
N SER A 20 -10.79 -7.50 6.78
CA SER A 20 -10.67 -6.04 6.95
C SER A 20 -9.91 -5.63 8.23
N ARG A 21 -10.09 -6.35 9.35
CA ARG A 21 -9.54 -5.93 10.66
C ARG A 21 -8.01 -6.03 10.73
N ALA A 22 -7.45 -7.12 10.23
CA ALA A 22 -5.98 -7.31 10.19
C ALA A 22 -5.29 -6.32 9.25
N HIS A 23 -5.90 -5.98 8.11
CA HIS A 23 -5.36 -4.97 7.19
C HIS A 23 -5.57 -3.54 7.68
N GLN A 24 -6.66 -3.26 8.40
CA GLN A 24 -6.90 -1.98 9.04
C GLN A 24 -5.84 -1.70 10.11
N LEU A 25 -5.62 -2.66 11.02
CA LEU A 25 -4.57 -2.55 12.03
C LEU A 25 -3.19 -2.37 11.41
N ALA A 26 -2.85 -3.21 10.42
CA ALA A 26 -1.58 -3.08 9.71
C ALA A 26 -1.43 -1.71 9.02
N GLY A 27 -2.48 -1.22 8.36
CA GLY A 27 -2.46 0.08 7.69
C GLY A 27 -2.29 1.26 8.65
N LEU A 28 -2.89 1.18 9.84
CA LEU A 28 -2.70 2.18 10.90
C LEU A 28 -1.28 2.15 11.46
N GLU A 29 -0.76 0.96 11.77
CA GLU A 29 0.60 0.79 12.27
C GLU A 29 1.64 1.30 11.25
N VAL A 30 1.44 1.02 9.96
CA VAL A 30 2.29 1.56 8.88
C VAL A 30 2.23 3.10 8.84
N ALA A 31 1.04 3.68 8.97
CA ALA A 31 0.88 5.13 8.99
C ALA A 31 1.62 5.77 10.17
N GLU A 32 1.61 5.13 11.33
CA GLU A 32 2.35 5.58 12.51
C GLU A 32 3.87 5.44 12.34
N LEU A 33 4.34 4.29 11.86
CA LEU A 33 5.77 4.03 11.59
C LEU A 33 6.38 5.05 10.60
N LEU A 34 5.62 5.40 9.57
CA LEU A 34 6.06 6.32 8.52
C LEU A 34 5.79 7.79 8.84
N GLY A 35 5.04 8.08 9.92
CA GLY A 35 4.62 9.43 10.30
C GLY A 35 3.60 10.06 9.34
N ASP A 36 2.82 9.24 8.63
CA ASP A 36 1.92 9.66 7.55
C ASP A 36 0.49 9.17 7.79
N LYS A 37 -0.18 9.80 8.75
CA LYS A 37 -1.55 9.44 9.15
C LYS A 37 -2.59 9.79 8.08
N THR A 38 -2.30 10.75 7.20
CA THR A 38 -3.25 11.22 6.18
C THR A 38 -3.51 10.16 5.11
N HIS A 39 -2.57 9.25 4.87
CA HIS A 39 -2.69 8.16 3.88
C HIS A 39 -2.97 6.78 4.50
N ALA A 40 -3.47 6.71 5.74
CA ALA A 40 -3.81 5.44 6.40
C ALA A 40 -4.67 4.51 5.52
N SER A 41 -5.69 5.06 4.86
CA SER A 41 -6.57 4.33 3.94
C SER A 41 -5.83 3.69 2.75
N LEU A 42 -4.76 4.32 2.26
CA LEU A 42 -3.90 3.77 1.20
C LEU A 42 -3.07 2.60 1.73
N TYR A 43 -2.49 2.73 2.92
CA TYR A 43 -1.73 1.65 3.56
C TYR A 43 -2.60 0.42 3.86
N MET A 44 -3.85 0.62 4.29
CA MET A 44 -4.82 -0.46 4.46
C MET A 44 -5.10 -1.19 3.13
N LYS A 45 -5.24 -0.45 2.03
CA LYS A 45 -5.41 -1.04 0.69
C LYS A 45 -4.18 -1.84 0.28
N LEU A 46 -2.98 -1.33 0.52
CA LEU A 46 -1.73 -2.05 0.22
C LEU A 46 -1.62 -3.34 1.05
N ALA A 47 -1.92 -3.29 2.34
CA ALA A 47 -1.94 -4.47 3.21
C ALA A 47 -2.95 -5.51 2.72
N LYS A 48 -4.12 -5.06 2.24
CA LYS A 48 -5.14 -5.93 1.65
C LYS A 48 -4.70 -6.61 0.36
N LEU A 49 -3.99 -5.90 -0.50
CA LEU A 49 -3.59 -6.40 -1.82
C LEU A 49 -2.34 -7.28 -1.77
N HIS A 50 -1.38 -6.94 -0.91
CA HIS A 50 -0.05 -7.56 -0.90
C HIS A 50 0.27 -8.31 0.41
N GLY A 51 -0.68 -8.36 1.33
CA GLY A 51 -0.55 -9.01 2.64
C GLY A 51 -0.04 -8.08 3.73
N SER A 52 -0.70 -8.11 4.90
CA SER A 52 -0.33 -7.27 6.07
C SER A 52 1.12 -7.46 6.50
N ALA A 53 1.58 -8.71 6.61
CA ALA A 53 2.91 -9.02 7.13
C ALA A 53 4.01 -8.41 6.25
N ARG A 54 3.86 -8.51 4.93
CA ARG A 54 4.83 -7.99 3.97
C ARG A 54 4.90 -6.47 4.00
N ILE A 55 3.73 -5.83 4.02
CA ILE A 55 3.63 -4.37 4.09
C ILE A 55 4.19 -3.81 5.40
N LEU A 56 3.94 -4.48 6.53
CA LEU A 56 4.53 -4.12 7.82
C LEU A 56 6.04 -4.31 7.85
N ALA A 57 6.58 -5.39 7.27
CA ALA A 57 8.02 -5.63 7.22
C ALA A 57 8.74 -4.49 6.48
N ILE A 58 8.23 -4.07 5.33
CA ILE A 58 8.79 -2.94 4.56
C ILE A 58 8.71 -1.65 5.38
N ALA A 59 7.57 -1.37 6.02
CA ALA A 59 7.42 -0.15 6.83
C ALA A 59 8.39 -0.10 8.02
N LYS A 60 8.62 -1.24 8.70
CA LYS A 60 9.59 -1.35 9.80
C LYS A 60 11.02 -1.12 9.32
N ASP A 61 11.39 -1.72 8.19
CA ASP A 61 12.72 -1.49 7.59
C ASP A 61 12.92 -0.01 7.24
N VAL A 62 11.92 0.64 6.65
CA VAL A 62 11.98 2.09 6.34
C VAL A 62 12.04 2.95 7.60
N ALA A 63 11.30 2.60 8.66
CA ALA A 63 11.30 3.34 9.91
C ALA A 63 12.67 3.27 10.64
N ASN A 64 13.36 2.13 10.55
CA ASN A 64 14.67 1.93 11.15
C ASN A 64 15.81 2.64 10.39
N ARG A 65 15.60 3.06 9.15
CA ARG A 65 16.59 3.79 8.35
C ARG A 65 16.61 5.27 8.76
N ALA A 66 17.55 5.63 9.64
CA ALA A 66 17.73 6.99 10.13
C ALA A 66 18.06 8.02 9.02
N SER A 67 18.63 7.58 7.89
CA SER A 67 19.01 8.45 6.76
C SER A 67 17.84 8.91 5.89
N VAL A 68 16.63 8.37 6.08
CA VAL A 68 15.48 8.66 5.23
C VAL A 68 14.65 9.80 5.83
N ARG A 69 14.78 11.00 5.25
CA ARG A 69 14.01 12.19 5.64
C ARG A 69 12.50 12.07 5.35
N HIS A 70 12.13 11.45 4.22
CA HIS A 70 10.74 11.30 3.78
C HIS A 70 10.34 9.82 3.72
N ARG A 71 10.11 9.23 4.90
CA ARG A 71 9.85 7.79 5.07
C ARG A 71 8.68 7.27 4.24
N ALA A 72 7.54 7.98 4.27
CA ALA A 72 6.36 7.60 3.48
C ALA A 72 6.63 7.54 1.96
N ALA A 73 7.27 8.58 1.40
CA ALA A 73 7.60 8.61 -0.01
C ALA A 73 8.59 7.50 -0.39
N TYR A 74 9.57 7.23 0.47
CA TYR A 74 10.54 6.16 0.26
C TYR A 74 9.88 4.77 0.33
N PHE A 75 8.99 4.56 1.30
CA PHE A 75 8.18 3.35 1.41
C PHE A 75 7.39 3.08 0.12
N MET A 76 6.75 4.11 -0.45
CA MET A 76 6.01 3.95 -1.72
C MET A 76 6.92 3.53 -2.88
N ARG A 77 8.17 4.02 -2.93
CA ARG A 77 9.14 3.59 -3.94
C ARG A 77 9.54 2.13 -3.77
N ILE A 78 9.76 1.67 -2.54
CA ILE A 78 10.08 0.25 -2.28
C ILE A 78 8.89 -0.63 -2.66
N VAL A 79 7.68 -0.28 -2.21
CA VAL A 79 6.45 -1.01 -2.56
C VAL A 79 6.28 -1.08 -4.08
N GLN A 80 6.50 0.02 -4.81
CA GLN A 80 6.46 0.01 -6.26
C GLN A 80 7.51 -0.93 -6.88
N SER A 81 8.74 -0.92 -6.36
CA SER A 81 9.84 -1.74 -6.87
C SER A 81 9.67 -3.24 -6.57
N GLU A 82 9.17 -3.60 -5.39
CA GLU A 82 9.08 -4.99 -4.94
C GLU A 82 7.75 -5.66 -5.25
N LEU A 83 6.66 -4.88 -5.35
CA LEU A 83 5.29 -5.38 -5.51
C LEU A 83 4.66 -5.00 -6.85
N GLY A 84 5.37 -4.23 -7.69
CA GLY A 84 4.89 -3.85 -9.02
C GLY A 84 3.70 -2.87 -9.00
N PHE A 85 3.50 -2.14 -7.91
CA PHE A 85 2.38 -1.19 -7.79
C PHE A 85 2.56 -0.01 -8.76
N LYS A 86 1.75 0.04 -9.82
CA LYS A 86 1.70 1.19 -10.74
C LYS A 86 0.92 2.32 -10.08
N ASN A 87 1.62 3.31 -9.55
CA ASN A 87 1.00 4.53 -9.08
C ASN A 87 0.51 5.34 -10.30
N PRO A 88 -0.79 5.70 -10.41
CA PRO A 88 -1.30 6.46 -11.56
C PRO A 88 -0.67 7.85 -11.69
N ALA A 89 -0.03 8.37 -10.63
CA ALA A 89 0.68 9.64 -10.65
C ALA A 89 2.12 9.57 -11.22
N THR A 90 2.71 8.37 -11.41
CA THR A 90 4.11 8.20 -11.84
C THR A 90 4.29 7.66 -13.25
N SER A 91 3.25 7.68 -14.10
CA SER A 91 3.38 7.25 -15.51
C SER A 91 4.18 8.22 -16.39
N THR A 92 4.79 9.27 -15.83
CA THR A 92 5.61 10.20 -16.60
C THR A 92 6.91 10.51 -15.85
N GLN A 93 7.96 9.80 -16.26
CA GLN A 93 9.36 10.22 -16.44
C GLN A 93 10.33 9.13 -15.97
N SER A 94 10.50 8.12 -16.83
CA SER A 94 11.77 7.41 -16.94
C SER A 94 12.91 8.42 -17.05
N PRO A 95 14.05 8.27 -16.34
CA PRO A 95 15.18 9.14 -16.56
C PRO A 95 15.68 8.91 -17.99
N LYS A 96 15.55 9.92 -18.86
CA LYS A 96 16.24 9.93 -20.15
C LYS A 96 17.72 9.73 -19.86
N LYS A 97 18.30 8.63 -20.34
CA LYS A 97 19.74 8.35 -20.31
C LYS A 97 20.48 9.61 -20.78
N LYS A 98 21.23 10.26 -19.90
CA LYS A 98 22.15 11.34 -20.27
C LYS A 98 23.29 10.69 -21.05
N LYS A 99 23.17 10.69 -22.38
CA LYS A 99 24.24 10.28 -23.30
C LYS A 99 25.39 11.27 -23.08
N ARG A 100 26.41 10.87 -22.32
CA ARG A 100 27.68 11.58 -22.29
C ARG A 100 28.34 11.30 -23.64
N ASN A 101 28.35 12.28 -24.52
CA ASN A 101 29.27 12.28 -25.65
C ASN A 101 30.42 13.21 -25.24
N ASN A 102 31.57 12.61 -24.95
CA ASN A 102 32.86 13.28 -25.01
C ASN A 102 33.32 13.21 -26.47
N ALA A 103 33.54 14.35 -27.10
CA ALA A 103 34.44 14.56 -28.23
C ALA A 103 34.68 16.06 -28.35
#